data_AF-A0A7W1R7H3-F1
#
_entry.id   AF-A0A7W1R7H3-F1
#
_cell.length_a   1.000
_cell.length_b   1.000
_cell.length_c   1.000
_cell.angle_alpha   90.00
_cell.angle_beta   90.00
_cell.angle_gamma   90.00
#
_symmetry.space_group_name_H-M   'P 1'
#
loop_
_entity.id
_entity.type
_entity.pdbx_description
1 polymer ?
#
loop_
_entity_poly.entity_id
_entity_poly.type
_entity_poly.pdbx_seq_one_letter_code
_entity_poly.pdbx_strand_id
1 'polypeptide(L)'
;MRRRCAGQPVPAPQLASRSVTIPPPPTVAPAEGRLGVLTVGLGAVASTLIAGVELIKRGQAEPIGSLALMDTIRLGKRTEDRSPKIHEFVPVASLDDVVFGAWDPFPDDAYVAAQRAGVLESGRHLEGVAEALREVRPMAAAFDRSYVKKIDAENTVGTVDKRSMLNAIREDINRFREDKVVDRVVMIWCASTEIFLEPTRAHENLEAFEAAIDANDPNIAPSMLYAYAALLEGVPFANGAPNLT
;
A
#
# COMPACT_ATOMS: atom_id res chain seq x y z
N MET A 1 34.27 3.62 72.05
CA MET A 1 33.61 4.94 71.92
C MET A 1 33.80 5.46 70.50
N ARG A 2 32.85 5.17 69.59
CA ARG A 2 32.61 5.87 68.30
C ARG A 2 31.21 5.46 67.84
N ARG A 3 30.29 6.43 67.85
CA ARG A 3 28.84 6.28 67.60
C ARG A 3 28.61 5.96 66.11
N ARG A 4 27.80 4.95 65.78
CA ARG A 4 27.20 4.81 64.45
C ARG A 4 25.94 5.68 64.42
N CYS A 5 25.94 6.72 63.60
CA CYS A 5 24.74 7.51 63.32
C CYS A 5 23.77 6.65 62.49
N ALA A 6 22.54 6.48 62.98
CA ALA A 6 21.45 5.91 62.21
C ALA A 6 21.02 6.96 61.16
N GLY A 7 21.21 6.66 59.88
CA GLY A 7 20.66 7.45 58.79
C GLY A 7 19.15 7.22 58.71
N GLN A 8 18.37 8.30 58.67
CA GLN A 8 16.92 8.23 58.44
C GLN A 8 16.63 7.74 57.00
N PRO A 9 15.56 6.95 56.80
CA PRO A 9 15.18 6.53 55.46
C PRO A 9 14.68 7.72 54.64
N VAL A 10 15.23 7.86 53.42
CA VAL A 10 14.76 8.83 52.42
C VAL A 10 13.37 8.39 51.93
N PRO A 11 12.35 9.27 51.93
CA PRO A 11 11.03 8.90 51.43
C PRO A 11 11.09 8.65 49.92
N ALA A 12 10.45 7.57 49.46
CA ALA A 12 10.32 7.27 48.04
C ALA A 12 9.53 8.40 47.33
N PRO A 13 9.93 8.81 46.12
CA PRO A 13 9.21 9.84 45.38
C PRO A 13 7.80 9.34 45.07
N GLN A 14 6.79 10.08 45.53
CA GLN A 14 5.40 9.87 45.12
C GLN A 14 5.29 10.19 43.64
N LEU A 15 5.19 9.16 42.79
CA LEU A 15 4.77 9.32 41.41
C LEU A 15 3.35 9.89 41.43
N ALA A 16 3.22 11.19 41.17
CA ALA A 16 1.93 11.82 40.93
C ALA A 16 1.22 11.02 39.83
N SER A 17 0.07 10.43 40.17
CA SER A 17 -0.80 9.73 39.23
C SER A 17 -1.29 10.75 38.21
N ARG A 18 -0.57 10.89 37.08
CA ARG A 18 -1.10 11.58 35.92
C ARG A 18 -2.32 10.80 35.48
N SER A 19 -3.51 11.37 35.68
CA SER A 19 -4.73 10.87 35.06
C SER A 19 -4.54 10.96 33.56
N VAL A 20 -4.15 9.84 32.94
CA VAL A 20 -4.15 9.73 31.49
C VAL A 20 -5.61 9.74 31.08
N THR A 21 -6.08 10.88 30.59
CA THR A 21 -7.39 10.97 29.96
C THR A 21 -7.32 10.11 28.71
N ILE A 22 -7.87 8.90 28.78
CA ILE A 22 -7.98 8.02 27.63
C ILE A 22 -9.01 8.68 26.71
N PRO A 23 -8.63 9.13 25.50
CA PRO A 23 -9.61 9.65 24.56
C PRO A 23 -10.67 8.58 24.28
N PRO A 24 -11.92 8.97 23.98
CA PRO A 24 -12.95 8.01 23.64
C PRO A 24 -12.44 7.11 22.50
N PRO A 25 -12.74 5.80 22.53
CA PRO A 25 -12.29 4.90 21.49
C PRO A 25 -12.78 5.41 20.13
N PRO A 26 -11.90 5.48 19.11
CA PRO A 26 -12.30 5.93 17.80
C PRO A 26 -13.39 5.01 17.25
N THR A 27 -14.38 5.59 16.58
CA THR A 27 -15.37 4.80 15.84
C THR A 27 -14.68 4.24 14.59
N VAL A 28 -14.46 2.93 14.57
CA VAL A 28 -13.87 2.23 13.43
C VAL A 28 -14.98 1.90 12.45
N ALA A 29 -14.86 2.39 11.21
CA ALA A 29 -15.82 2.07 10.15
C ALA A 29 -15.81 0.57 9.84
N PRO A 30 -16.96 -0.03 9.48
CA PRO A 30 -17.01 -1.43 9.09
C PRO A 30 -16.23 -1.67 7.78
N ALA A 31 -15.72 -2.89 7.61
CA ALA A 31 -14.98 -3.28 6.41
C ALA A 31 -15.90 -3.86 5.31
N GLU A 32 -17.09 -3.28 5.17
CA GLU A 32 -18.13 -3.72 4.22
C GLU A 32 -17.87 -3.20 2.79
N GLY A 33 -18.46 -3.88 1.80
CA GLY A 33 -18.34 -3.52 0.39
C GLY A 33 -17.03 -3.96 -0.26
N ARG A 34 -17.00 -3.94 -1.59
CA ARG A 34 -15.86 -4.42 -2.39
C ARG A 34 -14.68 -3.45 -2.26
N LEU A 35 -13.49 -4.03 -2.04
CA LEU A 35 -12.24 -3.30 -1.90
C LEU A 35 -11.42 -3.40 -3.18
N GLY A 36 -11.29 -2.28 -3.88
CA GLY A 36 -10.31 -2.08 -4.95
C GLY A 36 -8.90 -1.98 -4.39
N VAL A 37 -7.98 -2.81 -4.84
CA VAL A 37 -6.54 -2.70 -4.56
C VAL A 37 -5.84 -2.39 -5.88
N LEU A 38 -5.40 -1.14 -6.01
CA LEU A 38 -4.69 -0.65 -7.18
C LEU A 38 -3.19 -0.70 -6.95
N THR A 39 -2.45 -1.45 -7.77
CA THR A 39 -0.99 -1.50 -7.70
C THR A 39 -0.36 -0.66 -8.80
N VAL A 40 0.56 0.23 -8.43
CA VAL A 40 1.47 0.84 -9.41
C VAL A 40 2.63 -0.12 -9.61
N GLY A 41 2.72 -0.74 -10.77
CA GLY A 41 3.55 -1.91 -11.04
C GLY A 41 2.77 -3.22 -10.88
N LEU A 42 2.88 -4.09 -11.88
CA LEU A 42 2.36 -5.46 -11.95
C LEU A 42 3.51 -6.50 -12.00
N GLY A 43 4.71 -6.12 -11.54
CA GLY A 43 5.86 -7.02 -11.44
C GLY A 43 5.76 -8.06 -10.32
N ALA A 44 6.89 -8.66 -9.98
CA ALA A 44 6.98 -9.83 -9.08
C ALA A 44 6.18 -9.72 -7.77
N VAL A 45 6.20 -8.56 -7.11
CA VAL A 45 5.48 -8.35 -5.84
C VAL A 45 3.97 -8.37 -6.05
N ALA A 46 3.46 -7.53 -6.97
CA ALA A 46 2.03 -7.40 -7.22
C ALA A 46 1.45 -8.68 -7.80
N SER A 47 2.11 -9.29 -8.80
CA SER A 47 1.62 -10.52 -9.42
C SER A 47 1.57 -11.69 -8.43
N THR A 48 2.55 -11.78 -7.52
CA THR A 48 2.57 -12.81 -6.45
C THR A 48 1.49 -12.56 -5.41
N LEU A 49 1.26 -11.29 -5.03
CA LEU A 49 0.18 -10.91 -4.12
C LEU A 49 -1.18 -11.33 -4.68
N ILE A 50 -1.45 -10.99 -5.95
CA ILE A 50 -2.73 -11.31 -6.61
C ILE A 50 -2.90 -12.83 -6.66
N ALA A 51 -1.90 -13.57 -7.12
CA ALA A 51 -1.96 -15.03 -7.18
C ALA A 51 -2.17 -15.68 -5.80
N GLY A 52 -1.48 -15.18 -4.77
CA GLY A 52 -1.63 -15.64 -3.39
C GLY A 52 -3.05 -15.45 -2.88
N VAL A 53 -3.64 -14.26 -3.07
CA VAL A 53 -5.03 -13.98 -2.70
C VAL A 53 -6.00 -14.90 -3.43
N GLU A 54 -5.82 -15.08 -4.74
CA GLU A 54 -6.67 -15.94 -5.56
C GLU A 54 -6.58 -17.42 -5.16
N LEU A 55 -5.41 -17.91 -4.73
CA LEU A 55 -5.25 -19.25 -4.18
C LEU A 55 -5.97 -19.39 -2.83
N ILE A 56 -5.88 -18.39 -1.95
CA ILE A 56 -6.54 -18.40 -0.65
C ILE A 56 -8.06 -18.39 -0.80
N LYS A 57 -8.62 -17.54 -1.68
CA LYS A 57 -10.06 -17.53 -2.00
C LYS A 57 -10.59 -18.91 -2.42
N ARG A 58 -9.77 -19.69 -3.14
CA ARG A 58 -10.12 -21.05 -3.60
C ARG A 58 -9.84 -22.15 -2.56
N GLY A 59 -9.38 -21.80 -1.36
CA GLY A 59 -8.98 -22.77 -0.34
C GLY A 59 -7.75 -23.60 -0.72
N GLN A 60 -6.93 -23.12 -1.67
CA GLN A 60 -5.74 -23.81 -2.18
C GLN A 60 -4.45 -23.37 -1.48
N ALA A 61 -4.51 -22.31 -0.66
CA ALA A 61 -3.41 -21.82 0.15
C ALA A 61 -3.92 -21.19 1.46
N GLU A 62 -3.03 -21.08 2.44
CA GLU A 62 -3.23 -20.31 3.67
C GLU A 62 -2.49 -18.97 3.57
N PRO A 63 -2.94 -17.90 4.27
CA PRO A 63 -2.31 -16.58 4.24
C PRO A 63 -0.98 -16.49 5.02
N ILE A 64 -0.07 -17.47 4.84
CA ILE A 64 1.19 -17.60 5.57
C ILE A 64 2.03 -16.32 5.45
N GLY A 65 2.37 -15.75 6.61
CA GLY A 65 3.13 -14.50 6.72
C GLY A 65 2.26 -13.24 6.80
N SER A 66 0.94 -13.33 6.66
CA SER A 66 0.03 -12.19 6.85
C SER A 66 -0.18 -11.92 8.34
N LEU A 67 0.36 -10.79 8.82
CA LEU A 67 0.12 -10.31 10.18
C LEU A 67 -1.39 -10.17 10.46
N ALA A 68 -2.10 -9.48 9.56
CA ALA A 68 -3.52 -9.18 9.74
C ALA A 68 -4.41 -10.43 9.80
N LEU A 69 -4.09 -11.47 9.00
CA LEU A 69 -4.93 -12.66 8.86
C LEU A 69 -4.48 -13.84 9.75
N MET A 70 -3.27 -13.84 10.29
CA MET A 70 -2.76 -14.97 11.07
C MET A 70 -2.33 -14.65 12.49
N ASP A 71 -1.91 -13.41 12.76
CA ASP A 71 -1.37 -13.07 14.08
C ASP A 71 -2.46 -12.68 15.08
N THR A 72 -2.07 -12.57 16.34
CA THR A 72 -2.92 -12.25 17.48
C THR A 72 -2.54 -10.90 18.09
N ILE A 73 -3.51 -10.25 18.72
CA ILE A 73 -3.28 -9.03 19.48
C ILE A 73 -3.49 -9.29 20.97
N ARG A 74 -2.47 -9.04 21.80
CA ARG A 74 -2.58 -9.20 23.25
C ARG A 74 -3.39 -8.05 23.87
N LEU A 75 -4.48 -8.40 24.52
CA LEU A 75 -5.34 -7.49 25.29
C LEU A 75 -5.11 -7.70 26.78
N GLY A 76 -4.97 -6.61 27.55
CA GLY A 76 -4.81 -6.69 29.00
C GLY A 76 -3.47 -7.26 29.47
N LYS A 77 -3.43 -7.79 30.69
CA LYS A 77 -2.22 -8.35 31.29
C LYS A 77 -1.87 -9.72 30.70
N ARG A 78 -0.59 -10.07 30.76
CA ARG A 78 -0.08 -11.39 30.31
C ARG A 78 -0.78 -12.59 30.99
N THR A 79 -1.31 -12.40 32.20
CA THR A 79 -2.00 -13.45 32.97
C THR A 79 -3.46 -13.64 32.57
N GLU A 80 -4.03 -12.79 31.72
CA GLU A 80 -5.44 -12.85 31.32
C GLU A 80 -5.70 -13.76 30.12
N ASP A 81 -4.64 -14.20 29.42
CA ASP A 81 -4.71 -15.07 28.23
C ASP A 81 -5.68 -14.58 27.13
N ARG A 82 -5.75 -13.26 26.94
CA ARG A 82 -6.61 -12.61 25.95
C ARG A 82 -5.81 -12.20 24.72
N SER A 83 -5.72 -13.11 23.76
CA SER A 83 -4.99 -12.88 22.50
C SER A 83 -5.80 -13.32 21.27
N PRO A 84 -6.93 -12.66 20.96
CA PRO A 84 -7.72 -12.97 19.75
C PRO A 84 -6.90 -12.74 18.47
N LYS A 85 -7.32 -13.36 17.36
CA LYS A 85 -6.76 -13.04 16.05
C LYS A 85 -7.04 -11.59 15.68
N ILE A 86 -6.11 -10.94 14.97
CA ILE A 86 -6.25 -9.54 14.58
C ILE A 86 -7.53 -9.34 13.74
N HIS A 87 -7.76 -10.18 12.73
CA HIS A 87 -8.95 -10.10 11.87
C HIS A 87 -10.27 -10.45 12.58
N GLU A 88 -10.23 -11.06 13.78
CA GLU A 88 -11.41 -11.29 14.63
C GLU A 88 -11.65 -10.13 15.60
N PHE A 89 -10.62 -9.31 15.85
CA PHE A 89 -10.68 -8.19 16.78
C PHE A 89 -11.06 -6.86 16.11
N VAL A 90 -10.56 -6.61 14.89
CA VAL A 90 -10.89 -5.40 14.10
C VAL A 90 -11.52 -5.75 12.76
N PRO A 91 -12.42 -4.91 12.22
CA PRO A 91 -12.95 -5.10 10.88
C PRO A 91 -11.83 -5.06 9.83
N VAL A 92 -11.57 -6.21 9.20
CA VAL A 92 -10.66 -6.35 8.05
C VAL A 92 -11.48 -6.84 6.87
N ALA A 93 -11.22 -6.30 5.67
CA ALA A 93 -11.95 -6.72 4.48
C ALA A 93 -11.73 -8.23 4.23
N SER A 94 -12.80 -8.93 3.83
CA SER A 94 -12.64 -10.31 3.37
C SER A 94 -11.78 -10.31 2.10
N LEU A 95 -10.96 -11.35 1.93
CA LEU A 95 -10.24 -11.52 0.68
C LEU A 95 -11.21 -11.67 -0.49
N ASP A 96 -12.39 -12.28 -0.30
CA ASP A 96 -13.43 -12.40 -1.33
C ASP A 96 -13.95 -11.05 -1.86
N ASP A 97 -13.88 -10.00 -1.04
CA ASP A 97 -14.28 -8.64 -1.41
C ASP A 97 -13.18 -7.89 -2.18
N VAL A 98 -11.96 -8.43 -2.25
CA VAL A 98 -10.80 -7.79 -2.88
C VAL A 98 -10.84 -7.96 -4.40
N VAL A 99 -10.70 -6.82 -5.09
CA VAL A 99 -10.62 -6.71 -6.54
C VAL A 99 -9.36 -5.96 -6.92
N PHE A 100 -8.56 -6.52 -7.83
CA PHE A 100 -7.29 -5.92 -8.24
C PHE A 100 -7.40 -5.11 -9.53
N GLY A 101 -6.64 -4.02 -9.57
CA GLY A 101 -6.26 -3.31 -10.79
C GLY A 101 -4.80 -2.91 -10.70
N ALA A 102 -4.17 -2.61 -11.84
CA ALA A 102 -2.77 -2.26 -11.86
C ALA A 102 -2.44 -1.28 -12.98
N TRP A 103 -1.35 -0.53 -12.82
CA TRP A 103 -0.63 0.12 -13.91
C TRP A 103 0.70 -0.58 -14.10
N ASP A 104 1.18 -0.72 -15.33
CA ASP A 104 2.54 -1.20 -15.59
C ASP A 104 3.04 -0.74 -16.96
N PRO A 105 4.32 -0.33 -17.09
CA PRO A 105 4.93 -0.03 -18.40
C PRO A 105 5.00 -1.23 -19.36
N PHE A 106 4.81 -2.46 -18.87
CA PHE A 106 4.68 -3.67 -19.69
C PHE A 106 3.19 -4.04 -19.87
N PRO A 107 2.78 -4.55 -21.05
CA PRO A 107 1.37 -4.87 -21.32
C PRO A 107 0.92 -6.24 -20.81
N ASP A 108 1.80 -6.98 -20.14
CA ASP A 108 1.55 -8.34 -19.68
C ASP A 108 0.45 -8.37 -18.61
N ASP A 109 -0.49 -9.31 -18.73
CA ASP A 109 -1.42 -9.61 -17.64
C ASP A 109 -0.72 -10.23 -16.42
N ALA A 110 -1.42 -10.29 -15.28
CA ALA A 110 -0.82 -10.77 -14.04
C ALA A 110 -0.35 -12.23 -14.10
N TYR A 111 -0.93 -13.06 -14.98
CA TYR A 111 -0.47 -14.45 -15.16
C TYR A 111 0.90 -14.47 -15.82
N VAL A 112 1.04 -13.74 -16.94
CA VAL A 112 2.33 -13.64 -17.65
C VAL A 112 3.37 -12.98 -16.76
N ALA A 113 3.01 -11.93 -16.03
CA ALA A 113 3.91 -11.27 -15.09
C ALA A 113 4.36 -12.21 -13.95
N ALA A 114 3.44 -12.98 -13.35
CA ALA A 114 3.78 -13.97 -12.32
C ALA A 114 4.69 -15.08 -12.84
N GLN A 115 4.44 -15.56 -14.07
CA GLN A 115 5.28 -16.56 -14.70
C GLN A 115 6.70 -16.02 -14.96
N ARG A 116 6.82 -14.80 -15.50
CA ARG A 116 8.11 -14.13 -15.73
C ARG A 116 8.87 -13.86 -14.44
N ALA A 117 8.17 -13.52 -13.36
CA ALA A 117 8.77 -13.27 -12.06
C ALA A 117 9.42 -14.53 -11.45
N GLY A 118 8.93 -15.72 -11.79
CA GLY A 118 9.52 -17.00 -11.35
C GLY A 118 9.47 -17.24 -9.84
N VAL A 119 8.64 -16.50 -9.10
CA VAL A 119 8.45 -16.66 -7.64
C VAL A 119 7.57 -17.88 -7.33
N LEU A 120 6.53 -18.09 -8.14
CA LEU A 120 5.54 -19.15 -7.95
C LEU A 120 5.72 -20.25 -9.01
N GLU A 121 5.70 -21.51 -8.57
CA GLU A 121 5.72 -22.68 -9.46
C GLU A 121 4.46 -22.71 -10.36
N SER A 122 4.61 -22.68 -11.68
CA SER A 122 3.48 -22.52 -12.60
C SER A 122 2.40 -23.59 -12.45
N GLY A 123 2.78 -24.88 -12.50
CA GLY A 123 1.81 -25.98 -12.42
C GLY A 123 1.09 -26.09 -11.07
N ARG A 124 1.77 -25.74 -9.97
CA ARG A 124 1.23 -25.86 -8.61
C ARG A 124 0.42 -24.64 -8.19
N HIS A 125 0.90 -23.45 -8.52
CA HIS A 125 0.37 -22.20 -7.96
C HIS A 125 -0.36 -21.34 -8.99
N LEU A 126 -0.02 -21.38 -10.28
CA LEU A 126 -0.57 -20.44 -11.27
C LEU A 126 -1.71 -21.03 -12.09
N GLU A 127 -1.62 -22.30 -12.52
CA GLU A 127 -2.63 -22.88 -13.41
C GLU A 127 -4.05 -22.88 -12.81
N GLY A 128 -4.17 -23.15 -11.50
CA GLY A 128 -5.47 -23.16 -10.80
C GLY A 128 -6.15 -21.78 -10.65
N VAL A 129 -5.40 -20.70 -10.87
CA VAL A 129 -5.88 -19.30 -10.75
C VAL A 129 -5.65 -18.50 -12.03
N ALA A 130 -5.28 -19.15 -13.13
CA ALA A 130 -4.81 -18.48 -14.33
C ALA A 130 -5.88 -17.59 -14.98
N GLU A 131 -7.15 -17.99 -14.93
CA GLU A 131 -8.27 -17.18 -15.41
C GLU A 131 -8.35 -15.84 -14.68
N ALA A 132 -8.40 -15.86 -13.34
CA ALA A 132 -8.47 -14.65 -12.53
C ALA A 132 -7.22 -13.76 -12.71
N LEU A 133 -6.05 -14.35 -12.87
CA LEU A 133 -4.82 -13.59 -13.13
C LEU A 133 -4.84 -12.89 -14.50
N ARG A 134 -5.36 -13.55 -15.55
CA ARG A 134 -5.45 -12.96 -16.90
C ARG A 134 -6.48 -11.84 -17.01
N GLU A 135 -7.45 -11.77 -16.09
CA GLU A 135 -8.39 -10.65 -15.99
C GLU A 135 -7.72 -9.36 -15.50
N VAL A 136 -6.59 -9.47 -14.78
CA VAL A 136 -5.83 -8.30 -14.31
C VAL A 136 -4.82 -7.91 -15.37
N ARG A 137 -5.27 -7.06 -16.30
CA ARG A 137 -4.42 -6.40 -17.30
C ARG A 137 -4.04 -5.00 -16.84
N PRO A 138 -2.76 -4.60 -16.99
CA PRO A 138 -2.31 -3.29 -16.53
C PRO A 138 -2.86 -2.17 -17.42
N MET A 139 -3.32 -1.11 -16.79
CA MET A 139 -3.52 0.19 -17.42
C MET A 139 -2.17 0.79 -17.82
N ALA A 140 -2.19 1.70 -18.80
CA ALA A 140 -1.00 2.35 -19.30
C ALA A 140 -0.34 3.20 -18.20
N ALA A 141 0.95 3.00 -17.93
CA ALA A 141 1.62 3.68 -16.85
C ALA A 141 1.93 5.15 -17.17
N ALA A 142 1.70 6.02 -16.18
CA ALA A 142 2.44 7.26 -16.03
C ALA A 142 3.93 6.92 -15.80
N PHE A 143 4.74 7.07 -16.84
CA PHE A 143 6.11 6.60 -16.87
C PHE A 143 7.04 7.65 -17.49
N ASP A 144 8.17 7.89 -16.83
CA ASP A 144 9.25 8.71 -17.35
C ASP A 144 10.60 7.99 -17.15
N ARG A 145 11.26 7.68 -18.26
CA ARG A 145 12.52 6.93 -18.32
C ARG A 145 13.67 7.66 -17.62
N SER A 146 13.58 8.97 -17.42
CA SER A 146 14.59 9.73 -16.67
C SER A 146 14.70 9.26 -15.22
N TYR A 147 13.59 8.79 -14.63
CA TYR A 147 13.55 8.27 -13.26
C TYR A 147 13.82 6.76 -13.17
N VAL A 148 13.62 6.00 -14.26
CA VAL A 148 13.92 4.55 -14.31
C VAL A 148 14.57 4.16 -15.65
N LYS A 149 15.90 4.17 -15.69
CA LYS A 149 16.68 4.14 -16.95
C LYS A 149 16.72 2.80 -17.69
N LYS A 150 16.47 1.69 -16.99
CA LYS A 150 16.66 0.31 -17.50
C LYS A 150 15.37 -0.36 -18.00
N ILE A 151 14.29 0.41 -18.14
CA ILE A 151 13.01 -0.10 -18.61
C ILE A 151 12.74 0.45 -20.00
N ASP A 152 12.44 -0.45 -20.92
CA ASP A 152 11.85 -0.14 -22.22
C ASP A 152 10.34 -0.37 -22.10
N ALA A 153 9.59 0.72 -22.02
CA ALA A 153 8.17 0.72 -21.72
C ALA A 153 7.33 0.75 -23.01
N GLU A 154 6.37 -0.17 -23.13
CA GLU A 154 5.47 -0.29 -24.28
C GLU A 154 4.04 0.16 -23.93
N ASN A 155 3.65 0.08 -22.65
CA ASN A 155 2.33 0.40 -22.14
C ASN A 155 2.37 1.66 -21.28
N THR A 156 2.49 2.82 -21.92
CA THR A 156 2.57 4.13 -21.23
C THR A 156 1.55 5.11 -21.78
N VAL A 157 1.24 6.15 -20.99
CA VAL A 157 0.44 7.29 -21.46
C VAL A 157 1.13 8.12 -22.55
N GLY A 158 2.36 7.77 -22.94
CA GLY A 158 3.17 8.46 -23.92
C GLY A 158 3.87 9.71 -23.36
N THR A 159 4.43 10.51 -24.26
CA THR A 159 5.08 11.77 -23.91
C THR A 159 4.02 12.86 -23.76
N VAL A 160 3.57 13.07 -22.52
CA VAL A 160 2.62 14.11 -22.13
C VAL A 160 3.20 14.96 -21.00
N ASP A 161 2.64 16.14 -20.79
CA ASP A 161 3.00 16.98 -19.65
C ASP A 161 2.53 16.35 -18.32
N LYS A 162 3.12 16.78 -17.20
CA LYS A 162 2.85 16.21 -15.87
C LYS A 162 1.42 16.41 -15.40
N ARG A 163 0.77 17.51 -15.79
CA ARG A 163 -0.65 17.74 -15.47
C ARG A 163 -1.54 16.75 -16.22
N SER A 164 -1.27 16.52 -17.50
CA SER A 164 -1.95 15.50 -18.29
C SER A 164 -1.71 14.09 -17.74
N MET A 165 -0.47 13.77 -17.34
CA MET A 165 -0.13 12.50 -16.70
C MET A 165 -0.90 12.28 -15.39
N LEU A 166 -0.96 13.30 -14.54
CA LEU A 166 -1.77 13.30 -13.31
C LEU A 166 -3.24 13.04 -13.59
N ASN A 167 -3.83 13.75 -14.57
CA ASN A 167 -5.24 13.60 -14.90
C ASN A 167 -5.56 12.20 -15.44
N ALA A 168 -4.68 11.63 -16.26
CA ALA A 168 -4.85 10.25 -16.74
C ALA A 168 -4.91 9.23 -15.59
N ILE A 169 -4.06 9.36 -14.56
CA ILE A 169 -4.10 8.49 -13.37
C ILE A 169 -5.45 8.64 -12.66
N ARG A 170 -5.96 9.87 -12.51
CA ARG A 170 -7.24 10.14 -11.85
C ARG A 170 -8.43 9.57 -12.64
N GLU A 171 -8.41 9.70 -13.96
CA GLU A 171 -9.40 9.10 -14.85
C GLU A 171 -9.39 7.57 -14.74
N ASP A 172 -8.20 6.97 -14.69
CA ASP A 172 -8.03 5.52 -14.51
C ASP A 172 -8.59 5.03 -13.17
N ILE A 173 -8.35 5.75 -12.07
CA ILE A 173 -8.93 5.44 -10.75
C ILE A 173 -10.46 5.44 -10.83
N ASN A 174 -11.05 6.47 -11.42
CA ASN A 174 -12.51 6.62 -11.52
C ASN A 174 -13.14 5.57 -12.43
N ARG A 175 -12.53 5.31 -13.59
CA ARG A 175 -12.96 4.25 -14.49
C ARG A 175 -12.87 2.88 -13.82
N PHE A 176 -11.82 2.60 -13.06
CA PHE A 176 -11.72 1.37 -12.29
C PHE A 176 -12.84 1.23 -11.26
N ARG A 177 -13.21 2.31 -10.56
CA ARG A 177 -14.34 2.30 -9.61
C ARG A 177 -15.66 1.94 -10.29
N GLU A 178 -15.91 2.52 -11.46
CA GLU A 178 -17.13 2.28 -12.24
C GLU A 178 -17.16 0.85 -12.82
N ASP A 179 -16.09 0.45 -13.52
CA ASP A 179 -16.00 -0.84 -14.21
C ASP A 179 -16.02 -2.02 -13.24
N LYS A 180 -15.33 -1.88 -12.10
CA LYS A 180 -15.23 -2.94 -11.10
C LYS A 180 -16.28 -2.84 -10.01
N VAL A 181 -17.05 -1.75 -9.93
CA VAL A 181 -18.09 -1.52 -8.92
C VAL A 181 -17.54 -1.77 -7.50
N VAL A 182 -16.60 -0.91 -7.09
CA VAL A 182 -15.94 -0.99 -5.77
C VAL A 182 -16.32 0.20 -4.87
N ASP A 183 -16.58 -0.09 -3.60
CA ASP A 183 -16.99 0.91 -2.61
C ASP A 183 -15.80 1.65 -2.01
N ARG A 184 -14.67 0.94 -1.89
CA ARG A 184 -13.43 1.42 -1.28
C ARG A 184 -12.27 1.11 -2.20
N VAL A 185 -11.25 1.98 -2.20
CA VAL A 185 -10.04 1.78 -3.01
C VAL A 185 -8.83 2.13 -2.17
N VAL A 186 -7.77 1.35 -2.30
CA VAL A 186 -6.42 1.67 -1.80
C VAL A 186 -5.42 1.56 -2.95
N MET A 187 -4.37 2.37 -2.92
CA MET A 187 -3.28 2.34 -3.89
C MET A 187 -1.96 1.97 -3.23
N ILE A 188 -1.19 1.09 -3.88
CA ILE A 188 0.10 0.62 -3.40
C ILE A 188 1.15 0.79 -4.49
N TRP A 189 2.23 1.50 -4.19
CA TRP A 189 3.39 1.55 -5.08
C TRP A 189 4.20 0.25 -4.96
N CYS A 190 4.18 -0.55 -6.02
CA CYS A 190 4.92 -1.80 -6.19
C CYS A 190 5.91 -1.73 -7.36
N ALA A 191 6.10 -0.54 -7.95
CA ALA A 191 6.91 -0.33 -9.13
C ALA A 191 8.40 -0.17 -8.75
N SER A 192 9.24 -0.07 -9.78
CA SER A 192 10.69 0.08 -9.61
C SER A 192 11.04 1.29 -8.74
N THR A 193 12.13 1.17 -7.99
CA THR A 193 12.74 2.31 -7.30
C THR A 193 13.17 3.34 -8.35
N GLU A 194 12.72 4.57 -8.17
CA GLU A 194 13.11 5.71 -9.00
C GLU A 194 14.51 6.20 -8.60
N ILE A 195 15.12 7.05 -9.43
CA ILE A 195 16.36 7.73 -9.06
C ILE A 195 16.17 8.50 -7.74
N PHE A 196 17.28 8.64 -7.01
CA PHE A 196 17.30 9.49 -5.82
C PHE A 196 17.07 10.96 -6.20
N LEU A 197 16.20 11.61 -5.45
CA LEU A 197 15.93 13.05 -5.51
C LEU A 197 16.03 13.64 -4.10
N GLU A 198 16.54 14.86 -4.00
CA GLU A 198 16.49 15.64 -2.77
C GLU A 198 15.26 16.56 -2.78
N PRO A 199 14.66 16.85 -1.62
CA PRO A 199 13.63 17.87 -1.51
C PRO A 199 14.10 19.22 -2.05
N THR A 200 13.28 19.86 -2.87
CA THR A 200 13.52 21.20 -3.42
C THR A 200 12.36 22.13 -3.07
N ARG A 201 12.43 23.38 -3.55
CA ARG A 201 11.30 24.33 -3.42
C ARG A 201 9.99 23.81 -4.01
N ALA A 202 10.07 22.93 -5.02
CA ALA A 202 8.89 22.29 -5.60
C ALA A 202 8.12 21.40 -4.60
N HIS A 203 8.74 21.00 -3.49
CA HIS A 203 8.16 20.07 -2.51
C HIS A 203 7.82 20.76 -1.17
N GLU A 204 7.97 22.08 -1.06
CA GLU A 204 7.83 22.80 0.22
C GLU A 204 6.39 22.87 0.73
N ASN A 205 5.43 23.06 -0.17
CA ASN A 205 4.01 23.19 0.14
C ASN A 205 3.17 22.83 -1.09
N LEU A 206 1.85 22.73 -0.88
CA LEU A 206 0.92 22.32 -1.93
C LEU A 206 0.91 23.29 -3.12
N GLU A 207 0.92 24.60 -2.86
CA GLU A 207 0.91 25.59 -3.94
C GLU A 207 2.17 25.50 -4.83
N ALA A 208 3.34 25.31 -4.23
CA ALA A 208 4.59 25.13 -4.96
C ALA A 208 4.63 23.81 -5.74
N PHE A 209 4.09 22.74 -5.16
CA PHE A 209 4.01 21.42 -5.80
C PHE A 209 3.09 21.44 -7.02
N GLU A 210 1.91 22.04 -6.90
CA GLU A 210 0.98 22.19 -8.02
C GLU A 210 1.56 23.07 -9.14
N ALA A 211 2.21 24.18 -8.79
CA ALA A 211 2.89 25.03 -9.77
C ALA A 211 4.04 24.29 -10.48
N ALA A 212 4.77 23.43 -9.77
CA ALA A 212 5.84 22.61 -10.33
C ALA A 212 5.30 21.53 -11.29
N ILE A 213 4.13 20.94 -11.00
CA ILE A 213 3.41 20.05 -11.94
C ILE A 213 3.11 20.81 -13.24
N ASP A 214 2.50 21.99 -13.15
CA ASP A 214 2.12 22.78 -14.34
C ASP A 214 3.34 23.24 -15.15
N ALA A 215 4.45 23.51 -14.48
CA ALA A 215 5.72 23.88 -15.10
C ALA A 215 6.51 22.69 -15.69
N ASN A 216 6.02 21.45 -15.57
CA ASN A 216 6.74 20.23 -15.95
C ASN A 216 8.11 20.09 -15.25
N ASP A 217 8.21 20.54 -14.00
CA ASP A 217 9.48 20.59 -13.26
C ASP A 217 10.08 19.17 -13.11
N PRO A 218 11.35 18.94 -13.53
CA PRO A 218 12.00 17.62 -13.48
C PRO A 218 12.19 17.05 -12.06
N ASN A 219 11.88 17.79 -11.00
CA ASN A 219 11.89 17.27 -9.64
C ASN A 219 10.61 16.53 -9.25
N ILE A 220 9.53 16.65 -10.05
CA ILE A 220 8.26 15.96 -9.79
C ILE A 220 8.27 14.54 -10.40
N ALA A 221 8.54 13.52 -9.59
CA ALA A 221 8.59 12.14 -10.07
C ALA A 221 7.20 11.54 -10.36
N PRO A 222 7.09 10.52 -11.25
CA PRO A 222 5.86 9.77 -11.44
C PRO A 222 5.23 9.24 -10.14
N SER A 223 6.03 8.74 -9.19
CA SER A 223 5.54 8.32 -7.87
C SER A 223 4.75 9.41 -7.13
N MET A 224 5.24 10.65 -7.16
CA MET A 224 4.57 11.80 -6.57
C MET A 224 3.24 12.10 -7.28
N LEU A 225 3.16 11.92 -8.61
CA LEU A 225 1.91 12.09 -9.37
C LEU A 225 0.87 11.03 -9.00
N TYR A 226 1.27 9.75 -8.83
CA TYR A 226 0.35 8.71 -8.35
C TYR A 226 -0.13 8.98 -6.93
N ALA A 227 0.77 9.35 -6.02
CA ALA A 227 0.41 9.67 -4.64
C ALA A 227 -0.55 10.86 -4.60
N TYR A 228 -0.27 11.93 -5.34
CA TYR A 228 -1.11 13.11 -5.40
C TYR A 228 -2.46 12.83 -6.08
N ALA A 229 -2.50 12.04 -7.16
CA ALA A 229 -3.75 11.55 -7.76
C ALA A 229 -4.60 10.79 -6.74
N ALA A 230 -3.99 9.87 -5.99
CA ALA A 230 -4.67 9.10 -4.97
C ALA A 230 -5.28 10.02 -3.90
N LEU A 231 -4.53 11.01 -3.40
CA LEU A 231 -5.02 11.98 -2.42
C LEU A 231 -6.19 12.81 -2.95
N LEU A 232 -6.12 13.28 -4.20
CA LEU A 232 -7.21 14.03 -4.84
C LEU A 232 -8.48 13.20 -5.01
N GLU A 233 -8.36 11.89 -5.27
CA GLU A 233 -9.48 10.96 -5.44
C GLU A 233 -9.90 10.27 -4.13
N GLY A 234 -9.39 10.73 -2.98
CA GLY A 234 -9.72 10.18 -1.65
C GLY A 234 -9.27 8.72 -1.46
N VAL A 235 -8.24 8.29 -2.18
CA VAL A 235 -7.66 6.94 -2.13
C VAL A 235 -6.45 6.94 -1.19
N PRO A 236 -6.44 6.13 -0.12
CA PRO A 236 -5.23 5.92 0.68
C PRO A 236 -4.09 5.35 -0.17
N PHE A 237 -2.90 5.90 0.00
CA PHE A 237 -1.70 5.53 -0.75
C PHE A 237 -0.62 4.95 0.17
N ALA A 238 -0.02 3.83 -0.23
CA ALA A 238 1.11 3.22 0.46
C ALA A 238 2.33 3.14 -0.47
N ASN A 239 3.43 3.78 -0.07
CA ASN A 239 4.68 3.71 -0.83
C ASN A 239 5.49 2.46 -0.44
N GLY A 240 5.62 1.50 -1.36
CA GLY A 240 6.42 0.28 -1.17
C GLY A 240 7.88 0.40 -1.59
N ALA A 241 8.34 1.57 -2.06
CA ALA A 241 9.71 1.82 -2.49
C ALA A 241 10.33 3.00 -1.72
N PRO A 242 11.67 3.08 -1.62
CA PRO A 242 12.36 4.17 -0.91
C PRO A 242 12.44 5.48 -1.74
N ASN A 243 11.48 5.71 -2.63
CA ASN A 243 11.40 6.91 -3.47
C ASN A 243 11.03 8.13 -2.60
N LEU A 244 11.42 9.33 -3.05
CA LEU A 244 10.87 10.56 -2.52
C LEU A 244 9.45 10.73 -3.10
N THR A 245 8.43 10.39 -2.31
CA THR A 245 7.01 10.39 -2.69
C THR A 245 6.18 11.20 -1.71
#